data_AF-A0A916G639-F1
#
_entry.id   AF-A0A916G639-F1
#
_cell.length_a   1.000
_cell.length_b   1.000
_cell.length_c   1.000
_cell.angle_alpha   90.00
_cell.angle_beta   90.00
_cell.angle_gamma   90.00
#
_symmetry.space_group_name_H-M   'P 1'
#
loop_
_entity.id
_entity.type
_entity.pdbx_description
1 polymer ?
#
loop_
_entity_poly.entity_id
_entity_poly.type
_entity_poly.pdbx_seq_one_letter_code
_entity_poly.pdbx_strand_id
1 'polypeptide(L)' 'MAKQKIRIRLKAYDHRVLDQSAKRIVETAERTGAHVVGPVPLPSKKERFTIRR' A
#
# COMPACT_ATOMS: atom_id res chain seq x y z
N MET A 1 16.49 18.92 13.36
CA MET A 1 16.06 18.84 11.94
C MET A 1 14.76 18.05 11.87
N ALA A 2 13.70 18.61 11.29
CA ALA A 2 12.39 17.96 11.23
C ALA A 2 12.50 16.63 10.46
N LYS A 3 12.20 15.51 11.13
CA LYS A 3 12.24 14.17 10.54
C LYS A 3 11.13 14.10 9.49
N GLN A 4 11.47 14.20 8.21
CA GLN A 4 10.50 14.09 7.12
C GLN A 4 9.93 12.67 7.12
N LYS A 5 8.65 12.54 7.51
CA LYS A 5 7.97 11.25 7.67
C LYS A 5 6.88 11.14 6.60
N ILE A 6 7.16 10.34 5.58
CA ILE A 6 6.21 10.08 4.48
C ILE A 6 5.32 8.88 4.88
N ARG A 7 4.01 9.00 4.66
CA ARG A 7 3.04 7.91 4.88
C ARG A 7 2.35 7.59 3.55
N ILE A 8 2.56 6.38 3.04
CA ILE A 8 1.99 5.92 1.77
C ILE A 8 0.80 4.99 2.07
N ARG A 9 -0.35 5.24 1.44
CA ARG A 9 -1.52 4.34 1.47
C ARG A 9 -1.81 3.86 0.06
N LEU A 10 -1.69 2.55 -0.16
CA LEU A 10 -2.02 1.94 -1.44
C LEU A 10 -3.46 1.39 -1.37
N LYS A 11 -4.23 1.59 -2.45
CA LYS A 11 -5.57 1.01 -2.63
C LYS A 11 -5.68 0.50 -4.06
N ALA A 12 -6.09 -0.74 -4.23
CA ALA A 12 -6.38 -1.34 -5.52
C ALA A 12 -7.51 -2.36 -5.38
N TYR A 13 -8.20 -2.64 -6.48
CA TYR A 13 -9.20 -3.71 -6.53
C TYR A 13 -8.54 -5.09 -6.72
N ASP A 14 -7.43 -5.15 -7.45
CA ASP A 14 -6.63 -6.36 -7.63
C ASP A 14 -5.47 -6.39 -6.62
N HIS A 15 -5.39 -7.49 -5.86
CA HIS A 15 -4.33 -7.72 -4.88
C HIS A 15 -2.97 -7.97 -5.54
N ARG A 16 -2.92 -8.57 -6.73
CA ARG A 16 -1.65 -8.93 -7.40
C ARG A 16 -0.84 -7.70 -7.75
N VAL A 17 -1.50 -6.69 -8.32
CA VAL A 17 -0.88 -5.41 -8.70
C VAL A 17 -0.47 -4.62 -7.45
N LEU A 18 -1.29 -4.70 -6.40
CA LEU A 18 -1.00 -4.06 -5.11
C LEU A 18 0.28 -4.61 -4.49
N ASP A 19 0.41 -5.94 -4.44
CA ASP A 19 1.56 -6.62 -3.86
C ASP A 19 2.84 -6.36 -4.65
N GLN A 20 2.75 -6.39 -5.99
CA GLN A 20 3.89 -6.07 -6.86
C GLN A 20 4.37 -4.62 -6.63
N SER A 21 3.43 -3.67 -6.55
CA SER A 21 3.73 -2.26 -6.34
C SER A 21 4.32 -2.03 -4.94
N ALA A 22 3.75 -2.65 -3.91
CA ALA A 22 4.24 -2.57 -2.54
C ALA A 22 5.69 -3.09 -2.44
N LYS A 23 5.99 -4.25 -3.03
CA LYS A 23 7.35 -4.81 -3.07
C LYS A 23 8.33 -3.87 -3.76
N ARG A 24 7.97 -3.32 -4.92
CA ARG A 24 8.82 -2.39 -5.68
C ARG A 24 9.14 -1.11 -4.90
N ILE A 25 8.16 -0.57 -4.18
CA ILE A 25 8.35 0.63 -3.34
C ILE A 25 9.29 0.32 -2.17
N VAL A 26 9.10 -0.83 -1.51
CA VAL A 26 9.97 -1.26 -0.40
C VAL A 26 11.41 -1.42 -0.87
N GLU A 27 11.65 -2.15 -1.97
CA GLU A 27 13.00 -2.34 -2.53
C GLU A 27 13.68 -1.01 -2.89
N THR A 28 12.91 -0.07 -3.44
CA THR A 28 13.44 1.26 -3.81
C THR A 28 13.76 2.10 -2.57
N ALA A 29 12.92 2.03 -1.54
CA ALA A 29 13.13 2.75 -0.28
C ALA A 29 14.34 2.19 0.50
N GLU A 30 14.53 0.87 0.49
CA GLU A 30 15.71 0.21 1.06
C GLU A 30 16.98 0.61 0.30
N ARG A 31 16.94 0.62 -1.04
CA ARG A 31 18.08 1.05 -1.88
C ARG A 31 18.48 2.51 -1.64
N THR A 32 17.53 3.38 -1.32
CA THR A 32 17.80 4.79 -0.99
C THR A 32 18.20 5.02 0.48
N GLY A 33 18.25 3.96 1.30
CA GLY A 33 18.64 4.03 2.71
C GLY A 33 17.57 4.62 3.63
N ALA A 34 16.30 4.69 3.18
CA ALA A 34 15.19 5.16 3.99
C ALA A 34 14.74 4.08 4.98
N HIS A 35 14.37 4.48 6.20
CA HIS A 35 13.84 3.56 7.21
C HIS A 35 12.39 3.19 6.88
N VAL A 36 12.14 1.94 6.50
CA VAL A 36 10.83 1.46 6.06
C VAL A 36 10.12 0.75 7.21
N VAL A 37 8.88 1.16 7.48
CA VAL A 37 7.94 0.32 8.24
C VAL A 37 7.21 -0.51 7.19
N GLY A 38 7.37 -1.84 7.24
CA GLY A 38 6.91 -2.77 6.21
C GLY A 38 5.42 -2.63 5.84
N PRO A 39 4.97 -3.26 4.75
CA PRO A 39 3.59 -3.15 4.30
C PRO A 39 2.64 -3.71 5.37
N VAL A 40 1.86 -2.82 5.99
CA VAL A 40 0.83 -3.21 6.96
C VAL A 40 -0.48 -3.45 6.20
N PRO A 41 -0.94 -4.70 6.07
CA PRO A 41 -2.21 -4.99 5.42
C PRO A 41 -3.35 -4.42 6.25
N LEU A 42 -4.20 -3.62 5.60
CA LEU A 42 -5.43 -3.11 6.18
C LEU A 42 -6.61 -4.00 5.75
N PRO A 43 -7.66 -4.12 6.57
CA PRO A 43 -8.85 -4.89 6.19
C PRO A 43 -9.46 -4.38 4.88
N SER A 44 -9.79 -5.30 3.98
CA SER A 44 -10.39 -4.98 2.69
C SER A 44 -11.84 -4.49 2.87
N LYS A 45 -12.15 -3.29 2.37
CA LYS A 45 -13.52 -2.80 2.34
C LYS A 45 -14.27 -3.50 1.21
N LYS A 46 -15.38 -4.16 1.54
CA LYS A 46 -16.28 -4.80 0.57
C LYS A 46 -17.61 -4.07 0.59
N GLU A 47 -17.92 -3.33 -0.46
CA GLU A 47 -19.22 -2.71 -0.66
C GLU A 47 -20.07 -3.64 -1.52
N ARG A 48 -21.27 -4.00 -1.03
CA ARG A 48 -22.21 -4.88 -1.70
C ARG A 48 -23.43 -4.06 -2.12
N PHE A 49 -23.72 -4.02 -3.42
CA PHE A 49 -24.90 -3.36 -3.96
C PHE A 49 -25.90 -4.41 -4.43
N THR A 50 -27.17 -4.27 -4.03
CA THR A 50 -28.26 -5.12 -4.53
C THR A 50 -29.01 -4.35 -5.60
N ILE A 51 -29.11 -4.91 -6.80
CA ILE A 51 -29.81 -4.31 -7.94
C ILE A 51 -31.10 -5.10 -8.15
N ARG A 52 -32.25 -4.42 -8.29
CA ARG A 52 -33.48 -5.08 -8.78
C ARG A 52 -33.37 -5.21 -10.30
N ARG A 53 -33.52 -6.43 -10.81
CA ARG A 53 -33.47 -6.75 -12.24
C ARG A 53 -34.68 -6.21 -12.98
#